data_AF-A0A7C6SMR3-F1
#
_entry.id   AF-A0A7C6SMR3-F1
#
_cell.length_a   1.000
_cell.length_b   1.000
_cell.length_c   1.000
_cell.angle_alpha   90.00
_cell.angle_beta   90.00
_cell.angle_gamma   90.00
#
_symmetry.space_group_name_H-M   'P 1'
#
loop_
_entity.id
_entity.type
_entity.pdbx_description
1 polymer ?
#
loop_
_entity_poly.entity_id
_entity_poly.type
_entity_poly.pdbx_seq_one_letter_code
_entity_poly.pdbx_strand_id
1 'polypeptide(L)' 'MKQKTTVLLAIIMCITFLIVPNVEARTVTSSEIGTHGGYDFEFWVDSGSGSMVLKDGGTFSC' A
#
# COMPACT_ATOMS: atom_id res chain seq x y z
N MET A 1 -19.89 -14.13 33.60
CA MET A 1 -18.71 -13.36 33.14
C MET A 1 -18.09 -13.95 31.89
N LYS A 2 -17.84 -15.29 31.82
CA LYS A 2 -17.21 -15.97 30.67
C LYS A 2 -17.86 -15.73 29.29
N GLN A 3 -19.19 -15.85 29.17
CA GLN A 3 -19.89 -15.70 27.88
C GLN A 3 -19.80 -14.27 27.30
N LYS A 4 -19.88 -13.24 28.14
CA LYS A 4 -19.76 -11.83 27.71
C LYS A 4 -18.34 -11.53 27.21
N THR A 5 -17.33 -12.09 27.89
CA THR A 5 -15.93 -11.99 27.48
C THR A 5 -15.67 -12.70 26.15
N THR A 6 -16.27 -13.87 25.92
CA THR A 6 -16.16 -14.60 24.63
C THR A 6 -16.77 -13.82 23.47
N VAL A 7 -17.95 -13.21 23.67
CA VAL A 7 -18.60 -12.38 22.64
C VAL A 7 -17.75 -11.14 22.32
N LEU A 8 -17.19 -10.49 23.35
CA LEU A 8 -16.31 -9.33 23.15
C LEU A 8 -15.05 -9.67 22.33
N LEU A 9 -14.41 -10.81 22.62
CA LEU A 9 -13.24 -11.30 21.86
C LEU A 9 -13.58 -11.58 20.40
N ALA A 10 -14.73 -12.20 20.12
CA ALA A 10 -15.18 -12.46 18.76
C ALA A 10 -15.41 -11.16 17.97
N ILE A 11 -16.02 -10.15 18.61
CA ILE A 11 -16.25 -8.83 18.00
C ILE A 11 -14.92 -8.14 17.69
N ILE A 12 -13.96 -8.15 18.61
CA ILE A 12 -12.62 -7.56 18.39
C ILE A 12 -11.93 -8.23 17.20
N MET A 13 -11.98 -9.56 17.12
CA MET A 13 -11.42 -10.32 16.00
C MET A 13 -12.09 -10.00 14.66
N CYS A 14 -13.40 -9.73 14.64
CA CYS A 14 -14.08 -9.29 13.42
C CYS A 14 -13.67 -7.86 13.03
N ILE A 15 -13.49 -6.96 14.00
CA ILE A 15 -13.13 -5.55 13.75
C ILE A 15 -11.72 -5.43 13.16
N THR A 16 -10.78 -6.31 13.50
CA THR A 16 -9.44 -6.28 12.90
C THR A 16 -9.44 -6.49 11.38
N PHE A 17 -10.45 -7.16 10.83
CA PHE A 17 -10.60 -7.32 9.37
C PHE A 17 -11.14 -6.08 8.66
N LEU A 18 -11.64 -5.08 9.40
CA LEU A 18 -12.06 -3.80 8.82
C LEU A 18 -10.87 -2.86 8.59
N ILE A 19 -9.71 -3.16 9.18
CA ILE A 19 -8.48 -2.39 9.06
C ILE A 19 -7.53 -3.14 8.12
N VAL A 20 -7.92 -3.29 6.86
CA VAL A 20 -6.98 -3.79 5.83
C VAL A 20 -6.32 -2.55 5.22
N PRO A 21 -4.98 -2.43 5.23
CA PRO A 21 -4.32 -1.38 4.48
C PRO A 21 -4.66 -1.56 3.00
N ASN A 22 -5.04 -0.49 2.29
CA ASN A 22 -5.19 -0.58 0.85
C ASN A 22 -3.80 -0.86 0.28
N VAL A 23 -3.61 -2.06 -0.28
CA VAL A 23 -2.35 -2.39 -0.94
C VAL A 23 -2.48 -1.96 -2.39
N GLU A 24 -1.78 -0.89 -2.79
CA GLU A 24 -1.81 -0.40 -4.16
C GLU A 24 -0.40 -0.41 -4.77
N ALA A 25 -0.29 -1.07 -5.92
CA ALA A 25 0.92 -1.03 -6.74
C ALA A 25 0.64 -0.28 -8.04
N ARG A 26 1.55 0.62 -8.41
CA ARG A 26 1.48 1.41 -9.64
C ARG A 26 2.77 1.23 -10.43
N THR A 27 2.64 0.89 -11.72
CA THR A 27 3.79 0.84 -12.63
C THR A 27 3.88 2.14 -13.42
N VAL A 28 5.06 2.74 -13.44
CA VAL A 28 5.40 3.93 -14.21
C VAL A 28 6.41 3.54 -15.29
N THR A 29 6.14 3.90 -16.54
CA THR A 29 6.95 3.51 -17.72
C THR A 29 7.50 4.69 -18.52
N SER A 30 7.21 5.92 -18.10
CA SER A 30 7.73 7.16 -18.70
C SER A 30 8.09 8.15 -17.59
N SER A 31 8.99 9.10 -17.87
CA SER A 31 9.40 10.10 -16.90
C SER A 31 8.20 10.80 -16.23
N GLU A 32 8.13 10.74 -14.91
CA GLU A 32 7.03 11.23 -14.11
C GLU A 32 7.52 11.62 -12.70
N ILE A 33 7.00 12.73 -12.18
CA ILE A 33 7.13 13.13 -10.78
C ILE A 33 5.72 13.15 -10.19
N GLY A 34 5.55 12.60 -9.00
CA GLY A 34 4.25 12.56 -8.37
C GLY A 34 4.29 12.00 -6.95
N THR A 35 3.12 11.58 -6.47
CA THR A 35 2.96 10.98 -5.14
C THR A 35 2.29 9.61 -5.25
N HIS A 36 2.75 8.64 -4.47
CA HIS A 36 2.11 7.33 -4.31
C HIS A 36 2.11 6.93 -2.82
N GLY A 37 0.94 6.54 -2.29
CA GLY A 37 0.81 6.13 -0.89
C GLY A 37 1.26 7.19 0.14
N GLY A 38 1.19 8.48 -0.20
CA GLY A 38 1.64 9.60 0.66
C GLY A 38 3.14 9.90 0.60
N TYR A 39 3.89 9.24 -0.29
CA TYR A 39 5.32 9.49 -0.52
C TYR A 39 5.53 10.12 -1.91
N ASP A 40 6.42 11.09 -1.98
CA ASP A 40 6.89 11.65 -3.25
C ASP A 40 7.75 10.62 -3.99
N PHE A 41 7.65 10.58 -5.31
CA PHE A 41 8.51 9.79 -6.18
C PHE A 41 8.92 10.57 -7.43
N GLU A 42 10.06 10.17 -7.99
CA GLU A 42 10.53 10.61 -9.30
C GLU A 42 11.01 9.39 -10.07
N PHE A 43 10.49 9.24 -11.28
CA PHE A 43 11.01 8.31 -12.28
C PHE A 43 11.45 9.11 -13.50
N TRP A 44 12.64 8.84 -14.01
CA TRP A 44 13.20 9.60 -15.12
C TRP A 44 13.98 8.72 -16.09
N VAL A 45 13.70 8.89 -17.39
CA VAL A 45 14.31 8.14 -18.50
C VAL A 45 14.81 9.13 -19.56
N ASP A 46 16.13 9.13 -19.82
CA ASP A 46 16.77 9.86 -20.92
C ASP A 46 16.34 9.35 -22.30
N SER A 47 16.49 8.03 -22.47
CA SER A 47 16.33 7.30 -23.73
C SER A 47 16.16 5.80 -23.44
N GLY A 48 15.59 5.05 -24.38
CA GLY A 48 15.31 3.63 -24.20
C GLY A 48 14.05 3.35 -23.37
N SER A 49 14.03 2.20 -22.68
CA SER A 49 12.91 1.74 -21.87
C SER A 49 13.33 1.55 -20.42
N GLY A 50 12.48 2.00 -19.49
CA GLY A 50 12.62 1.71 -18.06
C GLY A 50 11.25 1.54 -17.43
N SER A 51 11.21 1.00 -16.22
CA SER A 51 9.99 0.85 -15.44
C SER A 51 10.29 1.06 -13.97
N MET A 52 9.32 1.59 -13.23
CA MET A 52 9.33 1.66 -11.78
C MET A 52 8.00 1.15 -11.26
N VAL A 53 8.03 0.15 -10.39
CA VAL A 53 6.85 -0.34 -9.66
C VAL A 53 6.84 0.30 -8.29
N LEU A 54 5.95 1.27 -8.10
CA LEU A 54 5.63 1.90 -6.82
C LEU A 54 4.79 0.93 -6.00
N LYS A 55 5.15 0.77 -4.73
CA LYS A 55 4.47 -0.09 -3.75
C LYS A 55 4.16 0.74 -2.50
N ASP A 56 3.37 0.18 -1.59
CA ASP A 56 3.02 0.88 -0.36
C ASP A 56 4.24 1.10 0.56
N GLY A 57 4.06 2.01 1.52
CA GLY A 57 5.08 2.36 2.50
C GLY A 57 6.31 3.04 1.88
N GLY A 58 6.16 3.66 0.70
CA GLY A 58 7.25 4.32 -0.02
C GLY A 58 8.27 3.35 -0.64
N THR A 59 7.95 2.06 -0.73
CA THR A 59 8.85 1.08 -1.33
C THR A 59 8.67 1.02 -2.85
N PHE A 60 9.71 0.62 -3.58
CA PHE A 60 9.64 0.47 -5.04
C PHE A 60 10.56 -0.64 -5.55
N SER A 61 10.40 -1.00 -6.82
CA SER A 61 11.35 -1.85 -7.58
C SER A 61 11.48 -1.37 -9.02
N CYS A 62 12.63 -1.57 -9.63
CA CYS A 62 12.94 -1.17 -11.01
C CYS A 62 13.27 -2.39 -11.87
#